data_AF-A0A3P6TQH3-F1
#
_entry.id   AF-A0A3P6TQH3-F1
#
_cell.length_a   1.000
_cell.length_b   1.000
_cell.length_c   1.000
_cell.angle_alpha   90.00
_cell.angle_beta   90.00
_cell.angle_gamma   90.00
#
_symmetry.space_group_name_H-M   'P 1'
#
loop_
_entity.id
_entity.type
_entity.pdbx_description
1 polymer ?
#
loop_
_entity_poly.entity_id
_entity_poly.type
_entity_poly.pdbx_seq_one_letter_code
_entity_poly.pdbx_strand_id
1 'polypeptide(L)'
;NGTDFYEYYNIFKYKYQLRAVSVHIGQAHSGHFITYRRGIGVQNRSVWYKTSDTEVTPVTFAEVASSEAYMLFYDRALTTLN
;
A
#
# COMPACT_ATOMS: atom_id res chain seq x y z
N ASN A 1 -17.04 1.97 31.79
CA ASN A 1 -16.28 3.03 31.10
C ASN A 1 -16.52 2.93 29.61
N GLY A 2 -17.51 3.67 29.08
CA GLY A 2 -17.81 3.71 27.64
C GLY A 2 -16.91 4.69 26.87
N THR A 3 -16.14 5.52 27.57
CA THR A 3 -15.22 6.52 27.01
C THR A 3 -14.09 5.89 26.19
N ASP A 4 -13.48 4.82 26.72
CA ASP A 4 -12.27 4.21 26.14
C ASP A 4 -12.55 3.56 24.78
N PHE A 5 -13.76 3.02 24.58
CA PHE A 5 -14.14 2.38 23.32
C PHE A 5 -14.40 3.39 22.21
N TYR A 6 -15.09 4.50 22.50
CA TYR A 6 -15.32 5.55 21.52
C TYR A 6 -14.01 6.25 21.15
N GLU A 7 -13.13 6.47 22.11
CA GLU A 7 -11.82 7.05 21.87
C GLU A 7 -10.95 6.10 21.01
N TYR A 8 -10.92 4.80 21.35
CA TYR A 8 -10.24 3.77 20.55
C TYR A 8 -10.82 3.63 19.13
N TYR A 9 -12.14 3.64 18.98
CA TYR A 9 -12.76 3.62 17.66
C TYR A 9 -12.37 4.87 16.85
N ASN A 10 -12.34 6.05 17.47
CA ASN A 10 -11.98 7.29 16.80
C ASN A 10 -10.52 7.32 16.35
N ILE A 11 -9.57 6.79 17.12
CA ILE A 11 -8.16 6.71 16.69
C ILE A 11 -7.94 5.76 15.51
N PHE A 12 -8.81 4.75 15.33
CA PHE A 12 -8.72 3.78 14.22
C PHE A 12 -9.70 4.04 13.07
N LYS A 13 -10.65 4.97 13.25
CA LYS A 13 -11.72 5.28 12.30
C LYS A 13 -11.19 5.58 10.90
N TYR A 14 -10.05 6.25 10.82
CA TYR A 14 -9.40 6.66 9.58
C TYR A 14 -8.02 6.01 9.41
N LYS A 15 -7.82 4.82 9.98
CA LYS A 15 -6.58 4.07 9.75
C LYS A 15 -6.65 3.35 8.41
N TYR A 16 -5.67 3.62 7.58
CA TYR A 16 -5.53 3.03 6.26
C TYR A 16 -4.15 2.41 6.09
N GLN A 17 -4.08 1.37 5.26
CA GLN A 17 -2.89 0.62 5.02
C GLN A 17 -2.61 0.56 3.50
N LEU A 18 -1.44 1.07 3.09
CA LEU A 18 -1.06 1.27 1.67
C LEU A 18 -1.08 -0.02 0.84
N ARG A 19 -2.09 -0.28 0.02
CA ARG A 19 -2.17 -1.51 -0.78
C ARG A 19 -1.23 -1.51 -2.00
N ALA A 20 -1.13 -0.37 -2.69
CA ALA A 20 -0.32 -0.23 -3.90
C ALA A 20 0.06 1.23 -4.19
N VAL A 21 1.12 1.41 -4.97
CA VAL A 21 1.60 2.69 -5.52
C VAL A 21 1.74 2.54 -7.03
N SER A 22 1.03 3.33 -7.80
CA SER A 22 1.29 3.47 -9.24
C SER A 22 2.26 4.64 -9.45
N VAL A 23 3.28 4.41 -10.28
CA VAL A 23 4.33 5.37 -10.58
C VAL A 23 4.34 5.61 -12.08
N HIS A 24 4.29 6.88 -12.46
CA HIS A 24 4.49 7.30 -13.85
C HIS A 24 5.96 7.64 -14.07
N ILE A 25 6.59 7.02 -15.06
CA ILE A 25 7.97 7.27 -15.44
C ILE A 25 7.96 7.88 -16.83
N GLY A 26 8.19 9.19 -16.94
CA GLY A 26 8.22 9.88 -18.23
C GLY A 26 7.74 11.32 -18.16
N GLN A 27 7.36 11.84 -19.32
CA GLN A 27 6.90 13.21 -19.54
C GLN A 27 5.37 13.29 -19.49
N ALA A 28 4.82 14.51 -19.43
CA ALA A 28 3.37 14.71 -19.31
C ALA A 28 2.52 14.06 -20.43
N HIS A 29 3.09 13.83 -21.61
CA HIS A 29 2.39 13.29 -22.79
C HIS A 29 2.84 11.86 -23.18
N SER A 30 3.84 11.30 -22.51
CA SER A 30 4.36 9.97 -22.82
C SER A 30 5.16 9.41 -21.65
N GLY A 31 5.10 8.11 -21.44
CA GLY A 31 5.83 7.48 -20.36
C GLY A 31 5.41 6.03 -20.16
N HIS A 32 5.80 5.50 -19.02
CA HIS A 32 5.52 4.12 -18.62
C HIS A 32 4.97 4.07 -17.21
N PHE A 33 3.98 3.21 -16.99
CA PHE A 33 3.44 2.99 -15.66
C PHE A 33 3.96 1.68 -15.10
N ILE A 34 4.52 1.77 -13.89
CA ILE A 34 4.78 0.60 -13.06
C ILE A 34 3.87 0.64 -11.84
N THR A 35 3.72 -0.52 -11.19
CA THR A 35 2.99 -0.59 -9.93
C THR A 35 3.82 -1.32 -8.88
N TYR A 36 3.99 -0.69 -7.73
CA TYR A 36 4.38 -1.36 -6.50
C TYR A 36 3.13 -1.87 -5.79
N ARG A 37 3.02 -3.16 -5.52
CA ARG A 37 1.85 -3.73 -4.85
C ARG A 37 2.22 -4.75 -3.79
N ARG A 38 1.40 -4.85 -2.76
CA ARG A 38 1.47 -5.97 -1.84
C ARG A 38 0.90 -7.23 -2.47
N GLY A 39 1.68 -8.31 -2.39
CA GLY A 39 1.21 -9.66 -2.62
C GLY A 39 1.01 -10.42 -1.31
N ILE A 40 0.49 -11.63 -1.43
CA ILE A 40 0.45 -12.62 -0.35
C ILE A 40 1.75 -13.42 -0.45
N GLY A 41 2.69 -13.15 0.45
CA GLY A 41 3.94 -13.90 0.51
C GLY A 41 3.79 -15.25 1.21
N VAL A 42 4.87 -16.03 1.19
CA VAL A 42 4.99 -17.27 1.95
C VAL A 42 4.76 -16.99 3.44
N GLN A 43 3.98 -17.84 4.13
CA GLN A 43 3.59 -17.69 5.55
C GLN A 43 2.72 -16.46 5.88
N ASN A 44 1.85 -16.01 4.96
CA ASN A 44 0.97 -14.84 5.16
C ASN A 44 1.70 -13.52 5.50
N ARG A 45 3.03 -13.46 5.29
CA ARG A 45 3.76 -12.21 5.43
C ARG A 45 3.55 -11.37 4.18
N SER A 46 3.27 -10.08 4.37
CA SER A 46 3.09 -9.16 3.26
C SER A 46 4.43 -8.91 2.58
N VAL A 47 4.54 -9.31 1.31
CA VAL A 47 5.72 -9.07 0.46
C VAL A 47 5.33 -8.03 -0.59
N TRP A 48 6.25 -7.12 -0.88
CA TRP A 48 6.07 -6.11 -1.91
C TRP A 48 6.66 -6.58 -3.23
N TYR A 49 5.97 -6.25 -4.31
CA TYR A 49 6.39 -6.55 -5.66
C TYR A 49 6.33 -5.28 -6.51
N LYS A 50 7.33 -5.10 -7.37
CA LYS A 50 7.31 -4.18 -8.48
C LYS A 50 6.85 -4.94 -9.72
N THR A 51 5.79 -4.45 -10.36
CA THR A 51 5.23 -5.02 -11.58
C THR A 51 5.37 -3.99 -12.70
N SER A 52 6.07 -4.38 -13.76
CA SER A 52 6.20 -3.62 -15.01
C SER A 52 5.77 -4.53 -16.15
N ASP A 53 4.56 -4.33 -16.66
CA ASP A 53 3.92 -5.20 -17.65
C ASP A 53 3.94 -6.68 -17.23
N THR A 54 4.71 -7.51 -17.93
CA THR A 54 4.87 -8.94 -17.65
C THR A 54 5.94 -9.25 -16.60
N GLU A 55 6.79 -8.29 -16.25
CA GLU A 55 7.88 -8.47 -15.29
C GLU A 55 7.40 -8.21 -13.86
N VAL A 56 7.63 -9.19 -12.97
CA VAL A 56 7.26 -9.12 -11.56
C VAL A 56 8.48 -9.42 -10.71
N THR A 57 8.91 -8.47 -9.90
CA THR A 57 10.10 -8.59 -9.04
C THR A 57 9.78 -8.28 -7.58
N PRO A 58 10.27 -9.07 -6.62
CA PRO A 58 10.12 -8.76 -5.20
C PRO A 58 10.99 -7.55 -4.84
N VAL A 59 10.46 -6.66 -4.00
CA VAL A 59 11.13 -5.43 -3.58
C VAL A 59 10.94 -5.15 -2.08
N THR A 60 11.76 -4.27 -1.53
CA THR A 60 11.64 -3.85 -0.13
C THR A 60 10.57 -2.76 0.01
N PHE A 61 10.00 -2.60 1.20
CA PHE A 61 9.10 -1.48 1.46
C PHE A 61 9.83 -0.12 1.38
N ALA A 62 11.14 -0.07 1.67
CA ALA A 62 11.92 1.15 1.56
C ALA A 62 11.91 1.68 0.11
N GLU A 63 12.07 0.80 -0.88
CA GLU A 63 11.96 1.17 -2.30
C GLU A 63 10.56 1.71 -2.65
N VAL A 64 9.51 1.03 -2.17
CA VAL A 64 8.11 1.47 -2.37
C VAL A 64 7.90 2.87 -1.78
N ALA A 65 8.38 3.10 -0.56
CA ALA A 65 8.22 4.36 0.16
C ALA A 65 9.02 5.52 -0.45
N SER A 66 10.13 5.22 -1.15
CA SER A 66 10.93 6.23 -1.86
C SER A 66 10.45 6.52 -3.29
N SER A 67 9.43 5.82 -3.78
CA SER A 67 8.97 5.97 -5.16
C SER A 67 8.24 7.30 -5.40
N GLU A 68 8.37 7.83 -6.62
CA GLU A 68 7.64 9.03 -7.07
C GLU A 68 6.17 8.68 -7.34
N ALA A 69 5.38 8.60 -6.28
CA ALA A 69 4.00 8.16 -6.35
C ALA A 69 3.14 9.08 -7.23
N TYR A 70 2.48 8.48 -8.23
CA TYR A 70 1.44 9.14 -9.02
C TYR A 70 0.05 8.87 -8.46
N MET A 71 -0.24 7.60 -8.10
CA MET A 71 -1.47 7.21 -7.41
C MET A 71 -1.17 6.27 -6.25
N LEU A 72 -1.88 6.47 -5.14
CA LEU A 72 -1.78 5.63 -3.95
C LEU A 72 -3.11 4.94 -3.68
N PHE A 73 -3.06 3.64 -3.48
CA PHE A 73 -4.22 2.81 -3.15
C PHE A 73 -4.10 2.35 -1.71
N TYR A 74 -5.17 2.47 -0.92
CA TYR A 74 -5.17 2.08 0.48
C TYR A 74 -6.39 1.22 0.81
N ASP A 75 -6.17 0.17 1.60
CA ASP A 75 -7.26 -0.55 2.25
C ASP A 75 -7.54 0.11 3.61
N ARG A 76 -8.82 0.20 4.00
CA ARG A 76 -9.17 0.60 5.38
C ARG A 76 -8.71 -0.50 6.33
N ALA A 77 -7.92 -0.15 7.34
CA ALA A 77 -7.53 -1.11 8.36
C ALA A 77 -8.78 -1.47 9.19
N LEU A 78 -9.23 -2.72 9.09
CA LEU A 78 -10.28 -3.21 9.96
C LEU A 78 -9.68 -3.40 11.36
N THR A 79 -10.30 -2.77 12.35
CA THR A 79 -10.03 -3.07 13.75
C THR A 79 -10.74 -4.37 14.08
N THR A 80 -10.07 -5.50 13.96
CA THR A 80 -10.58 -6.74 14.57
C THR A 80 -10.38 -6.57 16.08
N LEU A 81 -11.46 -6.31 16.80
CA LEU A 81 -11.49 -6.44 18.26
C LEU A 81 -11.36 -7.94 18.54
N ASN A 82 -10.16 -8.38 18.93
CA ASN A 82 -9.96 -9.67 19.55
C ASN A 82 -10.25 -9.56 21.05
#